data_AF-A0A350NZF5-F1
#
_entry.id   AF-A0A350NZF5-F1
#
_cell.length_a   1.000
_cell.length_b   1.000
_cell.length_c   1.000
_cell.angle_alpha   90.00
_cell.angle_beta   90.00
_cell.angle_gamma   90.00
#
_symmetry.space_group_name_H-M   'P 1'
#
loop_
_entity.id
_entity.type
_entity.pdbx_description
1 polymer ?
#
loop_
_entity_poly.entity_id
_entity_poly.type
_entity_poly.pdbx_seq_one_letter_code
_entity_poly.pdbx_strand_id
1 'polypeptide(L)'
;CRLPITAEDKQSDKYEAGVSCPHCYGTHTEDQIARFREREKQVQLAKQRQQEHVGTEARLTMEQKRQEKAQQQRERALKAKENQA
;
A
#
# COMPACT_ATOMS: atom_id res chain seq x y z
N CYS A 1 8.56 -6.24 -14.74
CA CYS A 1 8.62 -7.55 -15.42
C CYS A 1 8.53 -8.78 -14.50
N ARG A 2 8.39 -8.65 -13.16
CA ARG A 2 8.27 -9.80 -12.20
C ARG A 2 9.43 -10.81 -12.23
N LEU A 3 10.50 -10.52 -12.98
CA LEU A 3 11.72 -11.30 -12.98
C LEU A 3 12.50 -11.04 -11.70
N PRO A 4 13.15 -12.06 -11.12
CA PRO A 4 14.11 -11.86 -10.04
C PRO A 4 15.26 -10.97 -10.52
N ILE A 5 15.80 -10.14 -9.63
CA ILE A 5 16.92 -9.23 -9.90
C ILE A 5 18.08 -9.66 -8.99
N THR A 6 19.23 -9.95 -9.59
CA THR A 6 20.45 -10.36 -8.87
C THR A 6 21.16 -9.16 -8.24
N ALA A 7 22.21 -9.41 -7.46
CA ALA A 7 23.02 -8.32 -6.90
C ALA A 7 23.88 -7.64 -7.98
N GLU A 8 24.30 -8.40 -8.99
CA GLU A 8 25.05 -7.93 -10.14
C GLU A 8 24.16 -7.04 -11.02
N ASP A 9 22.89 -7.42 -11.21
CA ASP A 9 21.94 -6.62 -11.99
C ASP A 9 21.71 -5.23 -11.40
N LYS A 10 21.73 -5.11 -10.06
CA LYS A 10 21.58 -3.83 -9.36
C LYS A 10 22.75 -2.89 -9.56
N GLN A 11 23.91 -3.40 -9.95
CA GLN A 11 25.13 -2.61 -10.19
C GLN A 11 25.22 -2.09 -11.63
N SER A 12 24.33 -2.54 -12.51
CA SER A 12 24.31 -2.07 -13.91
C SER A 12 23.79 -0.64 -14.00
N ASP A 13 24.36 0.15 -14.91
CA ASP A 13 23.88 1.51 -15.26
C ASP A 13 22.43 1.52 -15.78
N LYS A 14 21.91 0.36 -16.17
CA LYS A 14 20.55 0.17 -16.66
C LYS A 14 19.53 -0.09 -15.55
N TYR A 15 19.98 -0.19 -14.30
CA TYR A 15 19.13 -0.45 -13.15
C TYR A 15 18.68 0.86 -12.50
N GLU A 16 17.36 1.01 -12.40
CA GLU A 16 16.72 2.08 -11.66
C GLU A 16 15.64 1.44 -10.78
N ALA A 17 15.86 1.45 -9.45
CA ALA A 17 14.98 0.78 -8.50
C ALA A 17 13.52 1.23 -8.68
N GLY A 18 12.60 0.26 -8.80
CA GLY A 18 11.17 0.53 -9.01
C GLY A 18 10.77 0.98 -10.42
N VAL A 19 11.74 1.21 -11.31
CA VAL A 19 11.52 1.80 -12.64
C VAL A 19 11.96 0.86 -13.76
N SER A 20 13.22 0.43 -13.77
CA SER A 20 13.76 -0.45 -14.81
C SER A 20 14.89 -1.34 -14.28
N CYS A 21 15.06 -2.49 -14.92
CA CYS A 21 16.18 -3.40 -14.65
C CYS A 21 16.92 -3.71 -15.96
N PRO A 22 18.13 -4.29 -15.92
CA PRO A 22 18.90 -4.58 -17.13
C PRO A 22 18.14 -5.38 -18.18
N HIS A 23 17.22 -6.26 -17.75
CA HIS A 23 16.37 -7.06 -18.62
C HIS A 23 15.19 -6.30 -19.25
N CYS A 24 14.75 -5.21 -18.63
CA CYS A 24 13.56 -4.44 -19.01
C CYS A 24 13.93 -3.03 -19.47
N TYR A 25 15.24 -2.75 -19.57
CA TYR A 25 15.78 -1.53 -20.12
C TYR A 25 15.49 -1.44 -21.62
N GLY A 26 14.90 -0.32 -22.05
CA GLY A 26 14.50 -0.10 -23.44
C GLY A 26 13.22 -0.83 -23.88
N THR A 27 12.56 -1.59 -23.00
CA THR A 27 11.28 -2.24 -23.33
C THR A 27 10.05 -1.38 -23.03
N HIS A 28 10.22 -0.36 -22.19
CA HIS A 28 9.15 0.54 -21.75
C HIS A 28 9.24 1.89 -22.45
N THR A 29 8.08 2.49 -22.76
CA THR A 29 8.03 3.84 -23.33
C THR A 29 8.40 4.88 -22.27
N GLU A 30 8.79 6.08 -22.70
CA GLU A 30 9.12 7.18 -21.79
C GLU A 30 7.95 7.52 -20.83
N ASP A 31 6.71 7.51 -21.32
CA ASP A 31 5.52 7.71 -20.49
C ASP A 31 5.35 6.64 -19.40
N GLN A 32 5.64 5.37 -19.74
CA GLN A 32 5.59 4.29 -18.75
C GLN A 32 6.68 4.46 -17.70
N ILE A 33 7.89 4.81 -18.13
CA ILE A 33 9.03 5.08 -17.25
C ILE A 33 8.71 6.24 -16.30
N ALA A 34 8.13 7.33 -16.81
CA ALA A 34 7.72 8.48 -15.99
C ALA A 34 6.70 8.08 -14.91
N ARG A 35 5.71 7.26 -15.26
CA ARG A 35 4.72 6.73 -14.30
C ARG A 35 5.34 5.82 -13.25
N PHE A 36 6.32 4.98 -13.62
CA PHE A 36 7.02 4.13 -12.66
C PHE A 36 7.88 4.95 -11.70
N ARG A 37 8.59 5.98 -12.19
CA ARG A 37 9.35 6.93 -11.38
C ARG A 37 8.47 7.62 -10.35
N GLU A 38 7.32 8.13 -10.77
CA GLU A 38 6.41 8.80 -9.85
C GLU A 38 5.86 7.82 -8.80
N ARG A 39 5.48 6.60 -9.20
CA ARG A 39 5.07 5.56 -8.24
C ARG A 39 6.18 5.26 -7.24
N GLU A 40 7.41 5.03 -7.70
CA GLU A 40 8.54 4.75 -6.80
C GLU A 40 8.80 5.92 -5.85
N LYS A 41 8.76 7.16 -6.35
CA LYS A 41 8.87 8.36 -5.51
C LYS A 41 7.82 8.38 -4.41
N GLN A 42 6.56 8.10 -4.71
CA GLN A 42 5.50 8.06 -3.70
C GLN A 42 5.71 6.93 -2.68
N VAL A 43 6.21 5.77 -3.11
CA VAL A 43 6.61 4.67 -2.21
C VAL A 43 7.72 5.11 -1.27
N GLN A 44 8.77 5.77 -1.79
CA GLN A 44 9.90 6.23 -0.99
C GLN A 44 9.49 7.33 0.00
N LEU A 45 8.63 8.27 -0.41
CA LEU A 45 8.07 9.27 0.49
C LEU A 45 7.25 8.63 1.62
N ALA A 46 6.45 7.61 1.32
CA ALA A 46 5.69 6.89 2.34
C ALA A 46 6.61 6.16 3.33
N LYS A 47 7.66 5.48 2.83
CA LYS A 47 8.70 4.85 3.67
C LYS A 47 9.39 5.85 4.58
N GLN A 48 9.79 7.01 4.05
CA GLN A 48 10.40 8.08 4.85
C GLN A 48 9.47 8.58 5.96
N ARG A 49 8.17 8.66 5.66
CA ARG A 49 7.12 9.04 6.63
C ARG A 49 6.71 7.90 7.56
N GLN A 50 7.29 6.70 7.42
CA GLN A 50 6.89 5.47 8.14
C GLN A 50 5.39 5.16 7.96
N GLN A 51 4.83 5.56 6.82
CA GLN A 51 3.44 5.36 6.45
C GLN A 51 3.37 4.32 5.32
N GLU A 52 2.33 3.50 5.33
CA GLU A 52 2.03 2.64 4.19
C GLU A 52 1.64 3.52 2.98
N HIS A 53 2.26 3.26 1.83
CA HIS A 53 2.03 4.03 0.59
C HIS A 53 0.57 3.91 0.10
N VAL A 54 -0.06 2.76 0.29
CA VAL A 54 -1.42 2.48 -0.16
C VAL A 54 -2.15 1.67 0.90
N GLY A 55 -3.42 1.99 1.14
CA GLY A 55 -4.33 1.15 1.93
C GLY A 55 -4.45 1.51 3.41
N THR A 56 -3.62 2.43 3.93
CA THR A 56 -3.65 2.87 5.33
C THR A 56 -5.02 3.41 5.73
N GLU A 57 -5.58 4.36 4.98
CA GLU A 57 -6.88 4.97 5.28
C GLU A 57 -8.03 3.97 5.20
N ALA A 58 -8.00 3.10 4.19
CA ALA A 58 -9.00 2.04 4.05
C ALA A 58 -8.98 1.11 5.27
N ARG A 59 -7.79 0.71 5.73
CA ARG A 59 -7.63 -0.15 6.93
C ARG A 59 -8.18 0.53 8.18
N LEU A 60 -7.81 1.79 8.43
CA LEU A 60 -8.31 2.56 9.57
C LEU A 60 -9.83 2.70 9.54
N THR A 61 -10.39 3.01 8.37
CA THR A 61 -11.85 3.13 8.19
C THR A 61 -12.57 1.81 8.46
N MET A 62 -12.01 0.68 8.00
CA MET A 62 -12.59 -0.64 8.26
C MET A 62 -12.54 -1.01 9.75
N GLU A 63 -11.44 -0.68 10.43
CA GLU A 63 -11.27 -0.89 11.87
C GLU A 63 -12.32 -0.09 12.67
N GLN A 64 -12.46 1.20 12.35
CA GLN A 64 -13.44 2.08 13.00
C GLN A 64 -14.86 1.56 12.85
N LYS A 65 -15.28 1.21 11.63
CA LYS A 65 -16.63 0.65 11.37
C LYS A 65 -16.88 -0.65 12.13
N ARG A 66 -15.85 -1.49 12.29
CA ARG A 66 -15.94 -2.73 13.08
C ARG A 66 -16.21 -2.42 14.55
N GLN A 67 -15.51 -1.44 15.11
CA GLN A 67 -15.68 -1.01 16.50
C GLN A 67 -17.07 -0.40 16.74
N GLU A 68 -17.52 0.50 15.86
CA GLU A 68 -18.85 1.12 15.93
C GLU A 68 -19.96 0.06 15.90
N LYS A 69 -19.87 -0.92 15.00
CA LYS A 69 -20.85 -2.02 14.93
C LYS A 69 -20.87 -2.86 16.21
N ALA A 70 -19.70 -3.16 16.78
CA ALA A 70 -19.59 -3.91 18.04
C ALA A 70 -20.20 -3.13 19.22
N GLN A 71 -19.97 -1.83 19.29
CA GLN A 71 -20.57 -0.95 20.30
C GLN A 71 -22.10 -0.92 20.18
N GLN A 72 -22.62 -0.70 18.97
CA GLN A 72 -24.07 -0.71 18.73
C GLN A 72 -24.72 -2.04 19.11
N GLN A 73 -24.07 -3.17 18.83
CA GLN A 73 -24.58 -4.48 19.25
C GLN A 73 -24.61 -4.63 20.78
N ARG A 74 -23.57 -4.17 21.48
CA ARG A 74 -23.51 -4.19 22.94
C ARG A 74 -24.60 -3.31 23.56
N GLU A 75 -24.80 -2.10 23.05
CA GLU A 75 -25.85 -1.19 23.52
C GLU A 75 -27.25 -1.79 23.32
N ARG A 76 -27.51 -2.39 22.15
CA ARG A 76 -28.78 -3.09 21.89
C ARG A 76 -29.00 -4.23 22.87
N ALA A 77 -27.96 -5.00 23.18
CA ALA A 77 -28.05 -6.09 24.14
C ALA A 77 -28.31 -5.58 25.58
N LEU A 78 -27.71 -4.47 25.98
CA LEU A 78 -27.96 -3.84 27.28
C LEU A 78 -29.40 -3.33 27.38
N LYS A 79 -29.88 -2.58 26.38
CA LYS A 79 -31.28 -2.10 26.32
C LYS A 79 -32.29 -3.26 26.32
N ALA A 80 -31.99 -4.35 25.62
CA ALA A 80 -32.85 -5.53 25.63
C ALA A 80 -32.95 -6.18 27.02
N LYS A 81 -31.86 -6.16 27.82
CA LYS A 81 -31.86 -6.65 29.19
C LYS A 81 -32.58 -5.70 30.15
N GLU A 82 -32.40 -4.40 30.00
CA GLU A 82 -33.13 -3.38 30.78
C GLU A 82 -34.64 -3.48 30.56
N ASN A 83 -35.08 -3.68 29.31
CA ASN A 83 -36.50 -3.85 28.99
C ASN A 83 -37.09 -5.19 29.44
N GLN A 84 -36.27 -6.15 29.88
CA GLN A 84 -36.71 -7.46 30.40
C GLN A 84 -36.76 -7.50 31.94
N ALA A 85 -36.25 -6.47 32.62
CA ALA A 85 -36.30 -6.30 34.08
C ALA A 85 -37.50 -5.44 34.50
#